data_AF-A0A1I7XAH6-F1
#
_entry.id   AF-A0A1I7XAH6-F1
#
_cell.length_a   1.000
_cell.length_b   1.000
_cell.length_c   1.000
_cell.angle_alpha   90.00
_cell.angle_beta   90.00
_cell.angle_gamma   90.00
#
_symmetry.space_group_name_H-M   'P 1'
#
loop_
_entity.id
_entity.type
_entity.pdbx_description
1 polymer ?
#
loop_
_entity_poly.entity_id
_entity_poly.type
_entity_poly.pdbx_seq_one_letter_code
_entity_poly.pdbx_strand_id
1 'polypeptide(L)' 'MVRQICVLGAGIIGMSTAALIQEKILDVEVTVIAAEFSPNTTSDVAAGFIEPYCCGNDEETIK' A
#
# COMPACT_ATOMS: atom_id res chain seq x y z
N MET A 1 -16.32 -11.30 19.64
CA MET A 1 -14.90 -11.55 20.00
C MET A 1 -14.09 -10.69 19.06
N VAL A 2 -13.27 -9.78 19.58
CA VAL A 2 -12.44 -8.90 18.73
C VAL A 2 -11.32 -9.72 18.12
N ARG A 3 -11.13 -9.60 16.80
CA ARG A 3 -10.06 -10.25 16.04
C ARG A 3 -8.84 -9.35 16.00
N GLN A 4 -7.70 -9.85 16.44
CA GLN A 4 -6.41 -9.16 16.35
C GLN A 4 -5.74 -9.49 15.02
N ILE A 5 -5.43 -8.48 14.20
CA ILE A 5 -4.76 -8.65 12.92
C ILE A 5 -3.47 -7.82 12.91
N CYS A 6 -2.36 -8.45 12.54
CA CYS A 6 -1.09 -7.77 12.33
C CYS A 6 -0.85 -7.57 10.82
N VAL A 7 -0.53 -6.34 10.42
CA VAL A 7 -0.04 -6.01 9.08
C VAL A 7 1.45 -5.69 9.17
N LEU A 8 2.28 -6.42 8.42
CA LEU A 8 3.72 -6.19 8.36
C LEU A 8 4.06 -5.22 7.22
N GLY A 9 4.68 -4.09 7.58
CA GLY A 9 5.11 -3.04 6.65
C GLY A 9 4.18 -1.81 6.66
N ALA A 10 4.78 -0.61 6.66
CA ALA A 10 4.08 0.68 6.73
C ALA A 10 4.23 1.52 5.44
N GLY A 11 4.55 0.89 4.31
CA GLY A 11 4.47 1.53 2.98
C GLY A 11 3.02 1.60 2.46
N ILE A 12 2.82 2.12 1.25
CA ILE A 12 1.48 2.37 0.67
C ILE A 12 0.60 1.12 0.65
N ILE A 13 1.17 -0.05 0.37
CA ILE A 13 0.43 -1.32 0.36
C ILE A 13 0.02 -1.75 1.77
N GLY A 14 0.94 -1.67 2.74
CA GLY A 14 0.65 -2.07 4.12
C GLY A 14 -0.39 -1.17 4.77
N MET A 15 -0.25 0.15 4.63
CA MET A 15 -1.19 1.11 5.20
C MET A 15 -2.57 1.05 4.54
N SER A 16 -2.65 0.96 3.21
CA SER A 16 -3.94 0.81 2.51
C SER A 16 -4.65 -0.50 2.87
N THR A 17 -3.91 -1.59 3.02
CA THR A 17 -4.45 -2.87 3.47
C THR A 17 -4.96 -2.79 4.91
N ALA A 18 -4.19 -2.21 5.83
CA ALA A 18 -4.57 -2.02 7.22
C ALA A 18 -5.86 -1.19 7.36
N ALA A 19 -5.96 -0.10 6.60
CA ALA A 19 -7.15 0.75 6.54
C ALA A 19 -8.37 -0.04 6.04
N LEU A 20 -8.24 -0.74 4.92
CA LEU A 20 -9.34 -1.53 4.36
C LEU A 20 -9.78 -2.68 5.29
N ILE A 21 -8.84 -3.31 6.01
CA ILE A 21 -9.18 -4.31 7.03
C ILE A 21 -10.05 -3.66 8.13
N GLN A 22 -9.61 -2.52 8.66
CA GLN A 22 -10.33 -1.81 9.72
C GLN A 22 -11.72 -1.31 9.26
N GLU A 23 -11.86 -0.92 8.00
CA GLU A 23 -13.12 -0.45 7.42
C GLU A 23 -14.11 -1.58 7.10
N LYS A 24 -13.62 -2.73 6.60
CA LYS A 24 -14.47 -3.78 6.03
C LYS A 24 -14.77 -4.93 7.00
N ILE A 25 -13.96 -5.11 8.02
CA ILE A 25 -14.08 -6.23 8.95
C ILE A 25 -14.64 -5.73 10.29
N LEU A 26 -15.81 -6.24 10.69
CA LEU A 26 -16.40 -5.96 12.00
C LEU A 26 -15.57 -6.60 13.12
N ASP A 27 -15.56 -5.94 14.28
CA ASP A 27 -14.87 -6.40 15.50
C ASP A 27 -13.41 -6.78 15.25
N VAL A 28 -12.64 -5.87 14.65
CA VAL A 28 -11.21 -6.05 14.38
C VAL A 28 -10.36 -4.98 15.05
N GLU A 29 -9.20 -5.38 15.54
CA GLU A 29 -8.13 -4.50 16.00
C GLU A 29 -6.92 -4.76 15.10
N VAL A 30 -6.44 -3.71 14.43
CA VAL A 30 -5.35 -3.80 13.46
C VAL A 30 -4.11 -3.17 14.06
N THR A 31 -3.03 -3.96 14.15
CA THR A 31 -1.71 -3.49 14.54
C THR A 31 -0.80 -3.49 13.32
N VAL A 32 -0.14 -2.36 13.04
CA VAL A 32 0.88 -2.28 11.99
C VAL A 32 2.25 -2.38 12.64
N ILE A 33 3.09 -3.29 12.16
CA ILE A 33 4.49 -3.44 12.60
C ILE A 33 5.39 -3.23 11.40
N ALA A 34 6.34 -2.32 11.51
CA ALA A 34 7.30 -2.05 10.45
C ALA A 34 8.65 -1.62 11.03
N ALA A 35 9.73 -1.91 10.28
CA ALA A 35 11.06 -1.41 10.60
C ALA A 35 11.16 0.10 10.35
N GLU A 36 10.47 0.58 9.31
CA GLU A 36 10.44 1.98 8.90
C GLU A 36 8.99 2.40 8.67
N PHE A 37 8.69 3.65 9.02
CA PHE A 37 7.45 4.33 8.72
C PHE A 37 7.76 5.55 7.83
N SER A 38 6.73 6.16 7.25
CA SER A 38 6.89 7.45 6.56
C SER A 38 7.62 8.44 7.47
N PRO A 39 8.60 9.19 6.95
CA PRO A 39 8.89 9.42 5.53
C PRO A 39 9.99 8.50 4.93
N ASN A 40 10.31 7.35 5.53
CA ASN A 40 11.49 6.56 5.15
C ASN A 40 11.17 5.27 4.38
N THR A 41 9.96 5.10 3.86
CA THR A 41 9.59 3.90 3.09
C THR A 41 9.92 4.08 1.60
N THR A 42 10.01 2.97 0.86
CA THR A 42 10.10 3.02 -0.62
C THR A 42 8.95 3.82 -1.25
N SER A 43 7.78 3.81 -0.62
CA SER A 43 6.60 4.53 -1.11
C SER A 43 6.74 6.05 -1.01
N ASP A 44 7.52 6.57 -0.04
CA ASP A 44 7.72 8.01 0.13
C ASP A 44 8.60 8.62 -0.98
N VAL A 45 9.38 7.79 -1.69
CA VAL A 45 10.29 8.20 -2.78
C VAL A 45 9.73 7.82 -4.17
N ALA A 46 8.59 7.12 -4.23
CA ALA A 46 7.97 6.72 -5.49
C ALA A 46 7.47 7.94 -6.28
N ALA A 47 7.48 7.86 -7.62
CA ALA A 47 7.08 8.96 -8.51
C ALA A 47 5.59 9.34 -8.42
N GLY A 48 4.73 8.44 -7.92
CA GLY A 48 3.30 8.70 -7.72
C GLY A 48 2.42 8.59 -8.97
N PHE A 49 2.94 8.09 -10.10
CA PHE A 49 2.14 7.85 -11.31
C PHE A 49 1.31 6.58 -11.20
N ILE A 50 0.06 6.65 -11.69
CA ILE A 50 -0.82 5.49 -11.87
C ILE A 50 -0.76 5.11 -13.36
N GLU A 51 0.29 4.40 -13.71
CA GLU A 51 0.60 4.04 -15.09
C GLU A 51 1.11 2.60 -15.14
N PRO A 52 0.27 1.64 -15.55
CA PRO A 52 0.71 0.26 -15.73
C PRO A 52 1.71 0.16 -16.87
N TYR A 53 2.78 -0.61 -16.66
CA TYR A 53 3.81 -0.81 -17.67
C TYR A 53 3.24 -1.42 -18.96
N CYS A 54 3.56 -0.81 -20.10
CA CYS A 54 3.20 -1.27 -21.45
C CYS A 54 1.69 -1.50 -21.69
N CYS A 55 0.83 -0.75 -21.01
CA CYS A 55 -0.62 -0.83 -21.18
C CYS A 55 -1.20 0.33 -22.02
N GLY A 56 -0.35 1.25 -22.50
CA GLY A 56 -0.70 2.29 -23.45
C GLY A 56 -0.41 1.86 -24.90
N ASN A 57 -1.18 2.40 -25.85
CA ASN A 57 -0.85 2.32 -27.28
C ASN A 57 0.17 3.41 -27.62
N ASP A 58 1.28 3.44 -26.89
CA ASP A 58 2.23 4.54 -26.95
C ASP A 58 2.99 4.42 -28.29
N GLU A 59 2.52 5.14 -29.31
CA GLU A 59 3.17 5.27 -30.62
C GLU A 59 4.62 5.81 -30.51
N GLU A 60 5.05 6.22 -29.31
CA GLU A 60 6.39 6.73 -29.00
C GLU A 60 7.49 5.64 -28.94
N THR A 61 7.14 4.35 -29.03
CA THR A 61 8.14 3.25 -29.12
C THR A 61 8.61 2.97 -30.56
N ILE A 62 8.06 3.65 -31.58
CA ILE A 62 8.56 3.58 -32.98
C ILE A 62 9.42 4.81 -33.29
N LYS A 63 10.67 4.80 -32.84
CA LYS A 63 11.76 5.57 -33.45
C LYS A 63 13.04 4.74 -33.48
#